data_AF-A0A3S0J755-F1
#
_entry.id   AF-A0A3S0J755-F1
#
_cell.length_a   1.000
_cell.length_b   1.000
_cell.length_c   1.000
_cell.angle_alpha   90.00
_cell.angle_beta   90.00
_cell.angle_gamma   90.00
#
_symmetry.space_group_name_H-M   'P 1'
#
loop_
_entity.id
_entity.type
_entity.pdbx_description
1 polymer ?
#
loop_
_entity_poly.entity_id
_entity_poly.type
_entity_poly.pdbx_seq_one_letter_code
_entity_poly.pdbx_strand_id
1 'polypeptide(L)'
;MRKPTSSIVLTLAASAILLSACSNYDPVPVEKCNEVVKHARKVLGSMAPDSRTMMADCKAASDSERGCVMAASKKGALAQCM
;
A
#
# COMPACT_ATOMS: atom_id res chain seq x y z
N MET A 1 -7.80 15.40 -25.92
CA MET A 1 -8.93 14.84 -26.68
C MET A 1 -8.42 13.73 -27.59
N ARG A 2 -9.15 12.59 -27.63
CA ARG A 2 -9.06 11.39 -28.51
C ARG A 2 -8.18 10.19 -28.07
N LYS A 3 -8.89 9.10 -27.70
CA LYS A 3 -8.54 7.69 -27.98
C LYS A 3 -8.45 7.47 -29.51
N PRO A 4 -7.72 6.43 -29.96
CA PRO A 4 -8.39 5.21 -30.48
C PRO A 4 -7.66 3.92 -30.05
N THR A 5 -8.31 2.94 -29.40
CA THR A 5 -8.97 1.73 -29.99
C THR A 5 -8.13 0.88 -30.95
N SER A 6 -7.55 -0.20 -30.40
CA SER A 6 -7.60 -1.60 -30.86
C SER A 6 -7.35 -1.94 -32.34
N SER A 7 -6.15 -2.44 -32.64
CA SER A 7 -5.88 -3.56 -33.56
C SER A 7 -4.42 -4.03 -33.44
N ILE A 8 -4.25 -5.18 -32.78
CA ILE A 8 -3.43 -6.34 -33.20
C ILE A 8 -2.12 -6.03 -33.97
N VAL A 9 -0.96 -6.31 -33.39
CA VAL A 9 0.01 -7.37 -33.80
C VAL A 9 1.21 -7.36 -32.84
N LEU A 10 1.65 -8.59 -32.53
CA LEU A 10 2.60 -9.09 -31.56
C LEU A 10 4.08 -8.87 -31.97
N THR A 11 4.92 -8.23 -31.14
CA THR A 11 6.38 -8.44 -31.19
C THR A 11 7.08 -8.14 -29.85
N LEU A 12 7.98 -9.08 -29.53
CA LEU A 12 8.74 -9.37 -28.31
C LEU A 12 9.50 -8.22 -27.61
N ALA A 13 9.53 -8.38 -26.27
CA ALA A 13 10.67 -8.23 -25.37
C ALA A 13 11.15 -6.81 -24.99
N ALA A 14 10.80 -6.40 -23.77
CA ALA A 14 11.79 -6.02 -22.76
C ALA A 14 11.09 -5.81 -21.41
N SER A 15 11.56 -6.54 -20.42
CA SER A 15 11.14 -6.53 -19.04
C SER A 15 11.19 -5.12 -18.43
N ALA A 16 10.03 -4.53 -18.21
CA ALA A 16 9.86 -3.60 -17.10
C ALA A 16 8.50 -3.92 -16.49
N ILE A 17 8.57 -4.69 -15.41
CA ILE A 17 7.51 -4.89 -14.45
C ILE A 17 7.21 -3.51 -13.85
N LEU A 18 6.49 -2.68 -14.60
CA LEU A 18 5.78 -1.56 -14.02
C LEU A 18 4.53 -2.20 -13.42
N LEU A 19 4.71 -2.84 -12.25
CA LEU A 19 3.65 -2.93 -11.26
C LEU A 19 3.30 -1.48 -10.94
N SER A 20 2.51 -0.86 -11.82
CA SER A 20 1.72 0.29 -11.48
C SER A 20 0.70 -0.21 -10.48
N ALA A 21 1.15 -0.31 -9.22
CA ALA A 21 0.30 -0.08 -8.08
C ALA A 21 -0.19 1.37 -8.24
N CYS A 22 -1.18 1.56 -9.11
CA CYS A 22 -2.04 2.74 -9.16
C CYS A 22 -2.86 2.73 -7.87
N SER A 23 -2.14 2.90 -6.76
CA SER A 23 -2.65 2.67 -5.43
C SER A 23 -3.14 4.01 -4.89
N ASN A 24 -4.23 4.49 -5.48
CA ASN A 24 -5.10 5.42 -4.76
C ASN A 24 -5.90 4.58 -3.76
N TYR A 25 -5.23 4.18 -2.67
CA TYR A 25 -5.95 3.65 -1.52
C TYR A 25 -6.82 4.77 -0.96
N ASP A 26 -7.97 4.40 -0.42
CA ASP A 26 -8.82 5.37 0.27
C ASP A 26 -7.99 6.07 1.37
N PRO A 27 -7.84 7.40 1.32
CA PRO A 27 -7.00 8.11 2.27
C PRO A 27 -7.54 7.93 3.68
N VAL A 28 -6.65 7.56 4.59
CA VAL A 28 -6.99 7.34 6.00
C VAL A 28 -6.36 8.44 6.83
N PRO A 29 -7.15 9.24 7.56
CA PRO A 29 -6.62 10.39 8.29
C PRO A 29 -5.83 9.95 9.55
N VAL A 30 -4.92 10.80 10.03
CA VAL A 30 -3.98 10.48 11.12
C VAL A 30 -4.67 10.08 12.44
N GLU A 31 -5.88 10.57 12.69
CA GLU A 31 -6.70 10.26 13.86
C GLU A 31 -7.06 8.76 13.91
N LYS A 32 -7.01 8.07 12.77
CA LYS A 32 -7.25 6.63 12.65
C LYS A 32 -6.02 5.78 12.91
N CYS A 33 -4.89 6.36 13.33
CA CYS A 33 -3.67 5.59 13.55
C CYS A 33 -3.79 4.42 14.55
N ASN A 34 -4.67 4.52 15.54
CA ASN A 34 -4.95 3.39 16.42
C ASN A 34 -5.51 2.17 15.66
N GLU A 35 -6.38 2.40 14.69
CA GLU A 35 -6.97 1.35 13.85
C GLU A 35 -5.94 0.78 12.87
N VAL A 36 -5.14 1.67 12.26
CA VAL A 36 -4.03 1.31 11.34
C VAL A 36 -2.99 0.43 12.04
N VAL A 37 -2.52 0.84 13.23
CA VAL A 37 -1.54 0.06 14.01
C VAL A 37 -2.13 -1.26 14.44
N LYS A 38 -3.40 -1.30 14.88
CA LYS A 38 -4.07 -2.54 15.26
C LYS A 38 -4.14 -3.53 14.07
N HIS A 39 -4.49 -3.03 12.89
CA HIS A 39 -4.53 -3.83 11.67
C HIS A 39 -3.15 -4.35 11.28
N ALA A 40 -2.16 -3.47 11.21
CA ALA A 40 -0.79 -3.84 10.87
C ALA A 40 -0.20 -4.88 11.86
N ARG A 41 -0.44 -4.73 13.18
CA ARG A 41 -0.05 -5.73 14.18
C ARG A 41 -0.71 -7.07 13.96
N LYS A 42 -1.99 -7.10 13.55
CA LYS A 42 -2.70 -8.33 13.22
C LYS A 42 -2.09 -9.03 12.01
N VAL A 43 -1.71 -8.27 10.97
CA VAL A 43 -1.09 -8.81 9.75
C VAL A 43 0.34 -9.33 10.02
N LEU A 44 1.15 -8.58 10.77
CA LEU A 44 2.54 -8.93 11.07
C LEU A 44 2.69 -10.02 12.14
N GLY A 45 1.76 -10.09 13.10
CA GLY A 45 1.83 -11.01 14.22
C GLY A 45 3.08 -10.76 15.07
N SER A 46 3.85 -11.81 15.35
CA SER A 46 5.12 -11.72 16.12
C SER A 46 6.22 -10.90 15.44
N MET A 47 6.06 -10.55 14.16
CA MET A 47 7.00 -9.69 13.44
C MET A 47 6.70 -8.21 13.60
N ALA A 48 5.61 -7.85 14.27
CA ALA A 48 5.27 -6.46 14.50
C ALA A 48 6.29 -5.82 15.44
N PRO A 49 6.79 -4.61 15.13
CA PRO A 49 7.53 -3.83 16.12
C PRO A 49 6.58 -3.42 17.27
N ASP A 50 7.14 -2.80 18.30
CA ASP A 50 6.34 -2.37 19.43
C ASP A 50 5.32 -1.29 19.02
N SER A 51 4.23 -1.18 19.79
CA SER A 51 3.13 -0.27 19.46
C SER A 51 3.53 1.20 19.41
N ARG A 52 4.57 1.62 20.15
CA ARG A 52 5.03 3.03 20.14
C ARG A 52 5.71 3.33 18.82
N THR A 53 6.60 2.46 18.36
CA THR A 53 7.27 2.59 17.06
C THR A 53 6.25 2.62 15.93
N MET A 54 5.32 1.65 15.87
CA MET A 54 4.28 1.62 14.84
C MET A 54 3.37 2.86 14.85
N MET A 55 3.10 3.42 16.04
CA MET A 55 2.31 4.65 16.16
C MET A 55 3.06 5.87 15.64
N ALA A 56 4.38 5.93 15.87
CA ALA A 56 5.21 7.00 15.33
C ALA A 56 5.24 6.94 13.80
N ASP A 57 5.48 5.75 13.22
CA ASP A 57 5.49 5.52 11.78
C ASP A 57 4.13 5.89 11.16
N CYS A 58 3.03 5.46 11.78
CA CYS A 58 1.69 5.79 11.30
C CYS A 58 1.41 7.29 11.25
N LYS A 59 1.88 8.05 12.25
CA LYS A 59 1.68 9.50 12.32
C LYS A 59 2.56 10.27 11.33
N ALA A 60 3.73 9.74 11.02
CA ALA A 60 4.65 10.31 10.03
C ALA A 60 4.19 10.04 8.59
N ALA A 61 3.49 8.94 8.35
CA ALA A 61 2.94 8.58 7.05
C ALA A 61 1.92 9.61 6.53
N SER A 62 1.71 9.62 5.22
CA SER A 62 0.62 10.31 4.54
C SER A 62 -0.71 9.56 4.71
N ASP A 63 -1.82 10.24 4.39
CA ASP A 63 -3.15 9.60 4.41
C ASP A 63 -3.22 8.40 3.44
N SER A 64 -2.54 8.49 2.29
CA SER A 64 -2.49 7.44 1.27
C SER A 64 -1.69 6.22 1.73
N GLU A 65 -0.56 6.42 2.42
CA GLU A 65 0.23 5.32 2.99
C GLU A 65 -0.55 4.60 4.10
N ARG A 66 -1.26 5.34 4.96
CA ARG A 66 -2.19 4.74 5.93
C ARG A 66 -3.29 3.94 5.24
N GLY A 67 -3.83 4.44 4.13
CA GLY A 67 -4.76 3.71 3.27
C GLY A 67 -4.16 2.41 2.72
N CYS A 68 -2.91 2.43 2.29
CA CYS A 68 -2.18 1.23 1.85
C CYS A 68 -2.13 0.16 2.93
N VAL A 69 -1.72 0.57 4.14
CA VAL A 69 -1.63 -0.33 5.30
C VAL A 69 -2.97 -0.99 5.57
N MET A 70 -4.07 -0.23 5.51
CA MET A 70 -5.42 -0.74 5.76
C MET A 70 -5.90 -1.72 4.67
N ALA A 71 -5.48 -1.54 3.42
CA ALA A 71 -5.79 -2.48 2.34
C ALA A 71 -4.92 -3.75 2.38
N ALA A 72 -3.71 -3.67 2.94
CA ALA A 72 -2.78 -4.78 2.99
C ALA A 72 -3.25 -5.89 3.94
N SER A 73 -3.48 -7.10 3.40
CA SER A 73 -3.91 -8.27 4.19
C SER A 73 -2.80 -9.32 4.40
N LYS A 74 -1.60 -9.08 3.85
CA LYS A 74 -0.47 -10.01 3.91
C LYS A 74 0.80 -9.25 4.29
N LYS A 75 1.71 -9.91 5.03
CA LYS A 75 2.97 -9.32 5.51
C LYS A 75 3.80 -8.67 4.39
N GLY A 76 3.96 -9.39 3.28
CA GLY A 76 4.71 -8.88 2.12
C GLY A 76 4.04 -7.65 1.46
N ALA A 77 2.70 -7.60 1.43
CA ALA A 77 1.99 -6.44 0.88
C ALA A 77 2.10 -5.23 1.82
N LEU A 78 2.06 -5.46 3.13
CA LEU A 78 2.23 -4.40 4.13
C LEU A 78 3.64 -3.79 4.07
N ALA A 79 4.65 -4.60 3.79
CA ALA A 79 6.03 -4.14 3.58
C ALA A 79 6.24 -3.33 2.29
N GLN A 80 5.21 -3.16 1.45
CA GLN A 80 5.24 -2.26 0.28
C GLN A 80 4.55 -0.91 0.56
N CYS A 81 3.96 -0.74 1.75
CA CYS A 81 3.27 0.49 2.17
C CYS A 81 4.14 1.45 2.99
N MET A 82 5.36 1.02 3.31
CA MET A 82 6.36 1.68 4.16
C MET A 82 7.66 1.80 3.37
#